data_AF-A0A317F9Q3-F1
#
_entry.id   AF-A0A317F9Q3-F1
#
_cell.length_a   1.000
_cell.length_b   1.000
_cell.length_c   1.000
_cell.angle_alpha   90.00
_cell.angle_beta   90.00
_cell.angle_gamma   90.00
#
_symmetry.space_group_name_H-M   'P 1'
#
loop_
_entity.id
_entity.type
_entity.pdbx_description
1 polymer ?
#
loop_
_entity_poly.entity_id
_entity_poly.type
_entity_poly.pdbx_seq_one_letter_code
_entity_poly.pdbx_strand_id
1 'polypeptide(L)'
;MRTRLLLILPLLAACTAVEPLPRPPQEATLPASIAPNAPGRDPIVMVGQSAGSFFRSNPPNQPAAAARAFAELEWLATAVPNAQNWSSLGGQGLQQLALARNQARDALAIPRDAPPQEVINGLAAASQALAANDRAALDRALPQEVFTAGPAGTVQRLSAPPRVPSALAAADTFNSERSRSSPR
;
A
#
# COMPACT_ATOMS: atom_id res chain seq x y z
N MET A 1 70.55 -40.99 0.22
CA MET A 1 70.17 -40.26 -1.00
C MET A 1 68.79 -40.73 -1.45
N ARG A 2 67.91 -39.79 -1.86
CA ARG A 2 66.64 -39.98 -2.60
C ARG A 2 65.43 -40.46 -1.79
N THR A 3 64.22 -39.89 -1.84
CA THR A 3 63.66 -38.61 -2.32
C THR A 3 62.31 -38.47 -1.60
N ARG A 4 61.98 -37.26 -1.14
CA ARG A 4 60.65 -36.89 -0.59
C ARG A 4 59.55 -37.10 -1.65
N LEU A 5 58.39 -37.62 -1.25
CA LEU A 5 57.13 -37.30 -1.92
C LEU A 5 56.05 -37.04 -0.87
N LEU A 6 55.90 -35.74 -0.55
CA LEU A 6 54.71 -35.19 0.10
C LEU A 6 53.53 -35.37 -0.87
N LEU A 7 52.47 -36.03 -0.41
CA LEU A 7 51.17 -36.02 -1.08
C LEU A 7 50.19 -35.31 -0.15
N ILE A 8 50.18 -33.98 -0.28
CA ILE A 8 49.20 -33.09 0.33
C ILE A 8 47.93 -33.20 -0.53
N LEU A 9 46.85 -33.73 0.06
CA LEU A 9 45.51 -33.72 -0.52
C LEU A 9 44.76 -32.51 0.07
N PRO A 10 44.58 -31.39 -0.64
CA PRO A 10 43.64 -30.37 -0.22
C PRO A 10 42.26 -30.85 -0.69
N LEU A 11 41.43 -31.36 0.21
CA LEU A 11 40.00 -31.49 -0.08
C LEU A 11 39.41 -30.09 -0.16
N LEU A 12 39.10 -29.66 -1.39
CA LEU A 12 38.35 -28.47 -1.68
C LEU A 12 36.98 -28.55 -1.00
N ALA A 13 36.81 -27.81 0.10
CA ALA A 13 35.50 -27.40 0.58
C ALA A 13 34.94 -26.33 -0.39
N ALA A 14 34.31 -26.78 -1.47
CA ALA A 14 33.59 -25.90 -2.38
C ALA A 14 32.29 -25.44 -1.70
N CYS A 15 32.33 -24.26 -1.12
CA CYS A 15 31.16 -23.51 -0.68
C CYS A 15 30.29 -23.16 -1.89
N THR A 16 29.25 -23.95 -2.18
CA THR A 16 28.15 -23.48 -3.04
C THR A 16 27.12 -22.78 -2.16
N ALA A 17 27.42 -21.53 -1.79
CA ALA A 17 26.38 -20.60 -1.36
C ALA A 17 25.53 -20.29 -2.58
N VAL A 18 24.48 -21.08 -2.79
CA VAL A 18 23.39 -20.73 -3.70
C VAL A 18 22.72 -19.52 -3.06
N GLU A 19 23.02 -18.32 -3.57
CA GLU A 19 22.26 -17.12 -3.22
C GLU A 19 20.80 -17.37 -3.61
N PRO A 20 19.85 -17.26 -2.66
CA PRO A 20 18.44 -17.31 -2.99
C PRO A 20 18.15 -16.20 -4.00
N LEU A 21 17.54 -16.57 -5.13
CA LEU A 21 17.05 -15.60 -6.10
C LEU A 21 16.23 -14.51 -5.38
N PRO A 22 16.37 -13.22 -5.77
CA PRO A 22 15.56 -12.16 -5.20
C PRO A 22 14.08 -12.54 -5.31
N ARG A 23 13.42 -12.71 -4.17
CA ARG A 23 11.97 -12.95 -4.14
C ARG A 23 11.31 -11.74 -4.81
N PRO A 24 10.38 -11.92 -5.78
CA PRO A 24 9.66 -10.79 -6.35
C PRO A 24 9.01 -9.99 -5.21
N PRO A 25 8.94 -8.65 -5.32
CA PRO A 25 8.32 -7.81 -4.30
C PRO A 25 6.92 -8.36 -4.01
N GLN A 26 6.64 -8.64 -2.74
CA GLN A 26 5.34 -9.17 -2.35
C GLN A 26 4.32 -8.04 -2.55
N GLU A 27 3.44 -8.20 -3.53
CA GLU A 27 2.33 -7.27 -3.75
C GLU A 27 1.49 -7.19 -2.48
N ALA A 28 1.20 -5.96 -2.04
CA ALA A 28 0.36 -5.80 -0.87
C ALA A 28 -1.07 -6.24 -1.20
N THR A 29 -1.71 -6.91 -0.25
CA THR A 29 -3.09 -7.39 -0.38
C THR A 29 -4.03 -6.50 0.39
N LEU A 30 -5.22 -6.30 -0.17
CA LEU A 30 -6.27 -5.52 0.47
C LEU A 30 -7.07 -6.45 1.42
N PRO A 31 -7.23 -6.11 2.71
CA PRO A 31 -7.97 -6.94 3.66
C PRO A 31 -9.42 -7.15 3.23
N ALA A 32 -9.94 -8.36 3.47
CA ALA A 32 -11.31 -8.74 3.08
C ALA A 32 -12.40 -7.79 3.62
N SER A 33 -12.13 -7.12 4.73
CA SER A 33 -13.04 -6.13 5.35
C SER A 33 -13.29 -4.88 4.50
N ILE A 34 -12.36 -4.54 3.59
CA ILE A 34 -12.48 -3.40 2.67
C ILE A 34 -12.33 -3.79 1.20
N ALA A 35 -11.96 -5.04 0.91
CA ALA A 35 -11.86 -5.55 -0.45
C ALA A 35 -13.21 -5.46 -1.21
N PRO A 36 -13.19 -5.05 -2.49
CA PRO A 36 -14.40 -5.01 -3.29
C PRO A 36 -14.93 -6.43 -3.54
N ASN A 37 -16.19 -6.68 -3.17
CA ASN A 37 -16.87 -7.93 -3.51
C ASN A 37 -17.63 -7.77 -4.84
N ALA A 38 -16.92 -7.87 -5.96
CA ALA A 38 -17.50 -7.75 -7.29
C ALA A 38 -16.81 -8.71 -8.27
N PRO A 39 -17.28 -9.97 -8.37
CA PRO A 39 -16.72 -10.95 -9.29
C PRO A 39 -16.71 -10.42 -10.73
N GLY A 40 -15.60 -10.63 -11.45
CA GLY A 40 -15.45 -10.21 -12.84
C GLY A 40 -15.21 -8.71 -13.06
N ARG A 41 -15.06 -7.90 -12.00
CA ARG A 41 -14.63 -6.50 -12.11
C ARG A 41 -13.18 -6.34 -11.66
N ASP A 42 -12.46 -5.44 -12.34
CA ASP A 42 -11.08 -5.09 -11.95
C ASP A 42 -11.08 -4.40 -10.57
N PRO A 43 -10.38 -4.97 -9.56
CA PRO A 43 -10.33 -4.39 -8.22
C PRO A 43 -9.65 -3.03 -8.18
N ILE A 44 -8.66 -2.75 -9.05
CA ILE A 44 -8.00 -1.44 -9.13
C ILE A 44 -8.99 -0.36 -9.53
N VAL A 45 -9.88 -0.65 -10.48
CA VAL A 45 -10.96 0.29 -10.87
C VAL A 45 -11.88 0.55 -9.67
N MET A 46 -12.35 -0.51 -9.03
CA MET A 46 -13.33 -0.40 -7.95
C MET A 46 -12.78 0.37 -6.75
N VAL A 47 -11.55 0.05 -6.34
CA VAL A 47 -10.86 0.71 -5.24
C VAL A 47 -10.48 2.15 -5.61
N GLY A 48 -10.01 2.38 -6.85
CA GLY A 48 -9.74 3.72 -7.36
C GLY A 48 -10.96 4.63 -7.36
N GLN A 49 -12.13 4.11 -7.72
CA GLN A 49 -13.39 4.87 -7.66
C GLN A 49 -13.81 5.19 -6.22
N SER A 50 -13.70 4.23 -5.31
CA SER A 50 -14.00 4.40 -3.88
C SER A 50 -13.10 5.48 -3.26
N ALA A 51 -11.78 5.30 -3.32
CA ALA A 51 -10.81 6.25 -2.79
C ALA A 51 -10.94 7.63 -3.46
N GLY A 52 -11.06 7.65 -4.80
CA GLY A 52 -11.23 8.90 -5.55
C GLY A 52 -12.52 9.65 -5.21
N SER A 53 -13.61 8.96 -4.90
CA SER A 53 -14.86 9.57 -4.42
C SER A 53 -14.67 10.22 -3.04
N PHE A 54 -13.99 9.53 -2.13
CA PHE A 54 -13.68 10.07 -0.81
C PHE A 54 -12.80 11.32 -0.90
N PHE A 55 -11.67 11.28 -1.62
CA PHE A 55 -10.76 12.43 -1.69
C PHE A 55 -11.37 13.64 -2.42
N ARG A 56 -12.34 13.42 -3.34
CA ARG A 56 -13.07 14.51 -4.01
C ARG A 56 -14.06 15.20 -3.08
N SER A 57 -14.82 14.43 -2.32
CA SER A 57 -15.81 14.98 -1.37
C SER A 57 -15.17 15.48 -0.08
N ASN A 58 -14.04 14.90 0.31
CA ASN A 58 -13.26 15.13 1.54
C ASN A 58 -14.14 15.48 2.76
N PRO A 59 -15.09 14.60 3.13
CA PRO A 59 -16.07 14.93 4.14
C PRO A 59 -15.41 15.05 5.52
N PRO A 60 -15.69 16.11 6.29
CA PRO A 60 -15.23 16.21 7.67
C PRO A 60 -15.99 15.23 8.57
N ASN A 61 -15.37 14.87 9.70
CA ASN A 61 -15.93 14.03 10.76
C ASN A 61 -16.35 12.62 10.32
N GLN A 62 -15.66 12.05 9.32
CA GLN A 62 -15.86 10.66 8.88
C GLN A 62 -14.58 9.82 9.01
N PRO A 63 -14.05 9.61 10.23
CA PRO A 63 -12.75 8.98 10.42
C PRO A 63 -12.71 7.52 9.94
N ALA A 64 -13.81 6.77 10.03
CA ALA A 64 -13.88 5.40 9.53
C ALA A 64 -13.77 5.35 7.99
N ALA A 65 -14.45 6.25 7.29
CA ALA A 65 -14.39 6.37 5.84
C ALA A 65 -13.01 6.87 5.37
N ALA A 66 -12.43 7.83 6.11
CA ALA A 66 -11.08 8.31 5.88
C ALA A 66 -10.07 7.16 6.02
N ALA A 67 -10.10 6.39 7.11
CA ALA A 67 -9.19 5.27 7.32
C ALA A 67 -9.24 4.28 6.16
N ARG A 68 -10.45 3.94 5.69
CA ARG A 68 -10.65 3.09 4.51
C ARG A 68 -10.03 3.70 3.25
N ALA A 69 -10.33 4.96 2.93
CA ALA A 69 -9.83 5.60 1.72
C ALA A 69 -8.30 5.73 1.69
N PHE A 70 -7.67 5.96 2.84
CA PHE A 70 -6.21 5.98 2.95
C PHE A 70 -5.61 4.57 2.81
N ALA A 71 -6.25 3.53 3.35
CA ALA A 71 -5.84 2.13 3.11
C ALA A 71 -5.94 1.73 1.64
N GLU A 72 -7.03 2.14 0.98
CA GLU A 72 -7.27 1.92 -0.44
C GLU A 72 -6.22 2.64 -1.31
N LEU A 73 -5.88 3.89 -0.98
CA LEU A 73 -4.82 4.64 -1.66
C LEU A 73 -3.44 3.99 -1.50
N GLU A 74 -3.11 3.56 -0.29
CA GLU A 74 -1.86 2.85 0.01
C GLU A 74 -1.75 1.56 -0.82
N TRP A 75 -2.83 0.79 -0.90
CA TRP A 75 -2.89 -0.41 -1.74
C TRP A 75 -2.75 -0.08 -3.23
N LEU A 76 -3.47 0.92 -3.76
CA LEU A 76 -3.39 1.32 -5.17
C LEU A 76 -1.96 1.69 -5.58
N ALA A 77 -1.23 2.39 -4.71
CA ALA A 77 0.16 2.77 -4.96
C ALA A 77 1.12 1.57 -5.02
N THR A 78 0.71 0.39 -4.54
CA THR A 78 1.45 -0.88 -4.67
C THR A 78 0.92 -1.78 -5.78
N ALA A 79 -0.39 -1.84 -5.99
CA ALA A 79 -1.01 -2.76 -6.94
C ALA A 79 -0.84 -2.29 -8.38
N VAL A 80 -1.02 -0.98 -8.64
CA VAL A 80 -1.05 -0.43 -10.00
C VAL A 80 0.30 -0.57 -10.74
N PRO A 81 1.46 -0.29 -10.11
CA PRO A 81 2.76 -0.47 -10.78
C PRO A 81 3.06 -1.92 -11.19
N ASN A 82 2.46 -2.90 -10.50
CA ASN A 82 2.70 -4.32 -10.75
C ASN A 82 1.64 -4.95 -11.67
N ALA A 83 0.52 -4.26 -11.90
CA ALA A 83 -0.58 -4.77 -12.72
C ALA A 83 -0.30 -4.59 -14.22
N GLN A 84 -0.16 -5.71 -14.95
CA GLN A 84 0.17 -5.71 -16.38
C GLN A 84 -0.85 -4.92 -17.23
N ASN A 85 -2.14 -5.02 -16.90
CA ASN A 85 -3.22 -4.31 -17.56
C ASN A 85 -3.24 -2.80 -17.29
N TRP A 86 -2.45 -2.32 -16.33
CA TRP A 86 -2.28 -0.90 -15.99
C TRP A 86 -0.90 -0.36 -16.37
N SER A 87 -0.09 -1.14 -17.08
CA SER A 87 1.21 -0.70 -17.61
C SER A 87 1.09 0.51 -18.56
N SER A 88 -0.08 0.72 -19.17
CA SER A 88 -0.39 1.87 -20.03
C SER A 88 -0.68 3.17 -19.28
N LEU A 89 -0.80 3.15 -17.95
CA LEU A 89 -1.12 4.33 -17.12
C LEU A 89 -0.06 5.46 -17.23
N GLY A 90 1.02 5.23 -17.97
CA GLY A 90 2.08 6.20 -18.24
C GLY A 90 2.92 6.50 -17.00
N GLY A 91 4.16 6.94 -17.21
CA GLY A 91 5.05 7.29 -16.11
C GLY A 91 4.47 8.37 -15.19
N GLN A 92 3.67 9.29 -15.74
CA GLN A 92 3.05 10.38 -14.98
C GLN A 92 2.00 9.88 -13.97
N GLY A 93 1.11 8.95 -14.35
CA GLY A 93 0.09 8.42 -13.45
C GLY A 93 0.70 7.65 -12.28
N LEU A 94 1.75 6.84 -12.56
CA LEU A 94 2.50 6.13 -11.54
C LEU A 94 3.23 7.08 -10.57
N GLN A 95 3.81 8.17 -11.09
CA GLN A 95 4.42 9.21 -10.24
C GLN A 95 3.38 9.90 -9.36
N GLN A 96 2.19 10.22 -9.88
CA GLN A 96 1.11 10.83 -9.07
C GLN A 96 0.64 9.90 -7.95
N LEU A 97 0.54 8.59 -8.19
CA LEU A 97 0.22 7.61 -7.14
C LEU A 97 1.27 7.56 -6.05
N ALA A 98 2.55 7.53 -6.42
CA ALA A 98 3.65 7.53 -5.45
C ALA A 98 3.66 8.81 -4.61
N LEU A 99 3.43 9.97 -5.24
CA LEU A 99 3.29 11.25 -4.55
C LEU A 99 2.08 11.26 -3.61
N ALA A 100 0.94 10.71 -4.04
CA ALA A 100 -0.28 10.61 -3.24
C ALA A 100 -0.08 9.78 -1.99
N ARG A 101 0.56 8.63 -2.13
CA ARG A 101 0.95 7.79 -1.00
C ARG A 101 1.82 8.56 -0.01
N ASN A 102 2.86 9.24 -0.49
CA ASN A 102 3.78 9.97 0.39
C ASN A 102 3.08 11.13 1.11
N GLN A 103 2.26 11.91 0.39
CA GLN A 103 1.45 12.98 1.00
C GLN A 103 0.49 12.44 2.06
N ALA A 104 -0.18 11.32 1.76
CA ALA A 104 -1.09 10.67 2.68
C ALA A 104 -0.38 10.18 3.96
N ARG A 105 0.78 9.53 3.81
CA ARG A 105 1.61 9.06 4.93
C ARG A 105 2.10 10.23 5.80
N ASP A 106 2.67 11.26 5.19
CA ASP A 106 3.13 12.45 5.91
C ASP A 106 1.98 13.09 6.72
N ALA A 107 0.80 13.18 6.12
CA ALA A 107 -0.35 13.81 6.74
C ALA A 107 -0.94 12.99 7.90
N LEU A 108 -0.74 11.67 7.90
CA LEU A 108 -1.10 10.76 9.00
C LEU A 108 0.05 10.49 9.99
N ALA A 109 1.22 11.12 9.80
CA ALA A 109 2.43 10.85 10.58
C ALA A 109 2.87 9.36 10.52
N ILE A 110 2.82 8.78 9.31
CA ILE A 110 3.31 7.44 8.98
C ILE A 110 4.68 7.59 8.30
N PRO A 111 5.72 6.86 8.71
CA PRO A 111 7.00 6.87 8.03
C PRO A 111 6.88 6.47 6.55
N ARG A 112 7.62 7.15 5.66
CA ARG A 112 7.56 6.88 4.20
C ARG A 112 8.13 5.52 3.82
N ASP A 113 8.96 4.94 4.68
CA ASP A 113 9.55 3.60 4.57
C ASP A 113 8.75 2.52 5.32
N ALA A 114 7.66 2.90 6.02
CA ALA A 114 6.80 1.94 6.71
C ALA A 114 6.31 0.83 5.74
N PRO A 115 6.27 -0.45 6.16
CA PRO A 115 5.83 -1.54 5.30
C PRO A 115 4.39 -1.31 4.80
N PRO A 116 4.14 -1.29 3.47
CA PRO A 116 2.82 -0.98 2.93
C PRO A 116 1.71 -1.89 3.48
N GLN A 117 1.99 -3.19 3.65
CA GLN A 117 1.00 -4.13 4.17
C GLN A 117 0.57 -3.81 5.61
N GLU A 118 1.50 -3.35 6.45
CA GLU A 118 1.19 -2.98 7.83
C GLU A 118 0.33 -1.73 7.89
N VAL A 119 0.63 -0.74 7.04
CA VAL A 119 -0.19 0.47 6.89
C VAL A 119 -1.60 0.14 6.42
N ILE A 120 -1.73 -0.69 5.37
CA ILE A 120 -3.03 -1.13 4.83
C ILE A 120 -3.84 -1.87 5.90
N ASN A 121 -3.22 -2.85 6.57
CA ASN A 121 -3.88 -3.65 7.60
C ASN A 121 -4.33 -2.77 8.78
N GLY A 122 -3.46 -1.88 9.26
CA GLY A 122 -3.75 -1.00 10.38
C GLY A 122 -4.90 -0.03 10.06
N LEU A 123 -4.87 0.61 8.90
CA LEU A 123 -5.93 1.54 8.49
C LEU A 123 -7.26 0.82 8.20
N ALA A 124 -7.22 -0.37 7.58
CA ALA A 124 -8.43 -1.18 7.38
C ALA A 124 -9.04 -1.64 8.71
N ALA A 125 -8.21 -2.09 9.66
CA ALA A 125 -8.65 -2.48 10.99
C ALA A 125 -9.17 -1.27 11.79
N ALA A 126 -8.53 -0.11 11.68
CA ALA A 126 -8.97 1.13 12.31
C ALA A 126 -10.33 1.58 11.75
N SER A 127 -10.55 1.46 10.43
CA SER A 127 -11.86 1.74 9.80
C SER A 127 -12.99 0.92 10.44
N GLN A 128 -12.75 -0.38 10.62
CA GLN A 128 -13.71 -1.29 11.27
C GLN A 128 -13.92 -0.96 12.75
N ALA A 129 -12.83 -0.74 13.50
CA ALA A 129 -12.90 -0.39 14.91
C ALA A 129 -13.64 0.93 15.16
N LEU A 130 -13.42 1.93 14.31
CA LEU A 130 -14.11 3.22 14.36
C LEU A 130 -15.61 3.06 14.05
N ALA A 131 -15.96 2.26 13.04
CA ALA A 131 -17.36 1.98 12.72
C ALA A 131 -18.08 1.24 13.86
N ALA A 132 -17.38 0.34 14.54
CA ALA A 132 -17.90 -0.43 15.68
C ALA A 132 -17.84 0.33 17.03
N ASN A 133 -17.23 1.52 17.08
CA ASN A 133 -16.88 2.22 18.33
C ASN A 133 -16.05 1.36 19.31
N ASP A 134 -15.19 0.49 18.79
CA ASP A 134 -14.32 -0.39 19.57
C ASP A 134 -12.95 0.25 19.80
N ARG A 135 -12.79 0.88 20.97
CA ARG A 135 -11.54 1.56 21.34
C ARG A 135 -10.36 0.59 21.48
N ALA A 136 -10.59 -0.61 22.02
CA ALA A 136 -9.52 -1.59 22.23
C ALA A 136 -9.03 -2.20 20.91
N ALA A 137 -9.93 -2.41 19.95
CA ALA A 137 -9.55 -2.79 18.59
C ALA A 137 -8.80 -1.66 17.88
N LEU A 138 -9.22 -0.41 18.06
CA LEU A 138 -8.56 0.76 17.47
C LEU A 138 -7.12 0.91 17.96
N ASP A 139 -6.88 0.72 19.26
CA ASP A 139 -5.52 0.81 19.82
C ASP A 139 -4.61 -0.30 19.28
N ARG A 140 -5.13 -1.52 19.06
CA ARG A 140 -4.40 -2.61 18.40
C ARG A 140 -4.18 -2.38 16.91
N ALA A 141 -5.10 -1.69 16.24
CA ALA A 141 -5.03 -1.42 14.80
C ALA A 141 -3.96 -0.37 14.45
N LEU A 142 -3.61 0.51 15.40
CA LEU A 142 -2.72 1.65 15.17
C LEU A 142 -1.48 1.60 16.08
N PRO A 143 -0.60 0.58 15.89
CA PRO A 143 0.64 0.47 16.66
C PRO A 143 1.56 1.67 16.41
N GLN A 144 2.22 2.18 17.46
CA GLN A 144 3.01 3.42 17.39
C GLN A 144 4.27 3.30 16.53
N GLU A 145 4.74 2.08 16.32
CA GLU A 145 5.86 1.74 15.44
C GLU A 145 5.56 2.12 13.97
N VAL A 146 4.29 2.04 13.56
CA VAL A 146 3.82 2.36 12.21
C VAL A 146 3.12 3.72 12.18
N PHE A 147 2.30 4.01 13.20
CA PHE A 147 1.49 5.23 13.31
C PHE A 147 2.05 6.10 14.44
N THR A 148 3.04 6.93 14.14
CA THR A 148 3.81 7.66 15.17
C THR A 148 2.99 8.70 15.94
N ALA A 149 1.86 9.15 15.40
CA ALA A 149 0.89 9.99 16.12
C ALA A 149 0.05 9.20 17.15
N GLY A 150 0.20 7.87 17.20
CA GLY A 150 -0.59 6.95 17.99
C GLY A 150 -2.06 6.89 17.57
N PRO A 151 -2.88 6.07 18.25
CA PRO A 151 -4.28 5.89 17.88
C PRO A 151 -5.10 7.18 17.94
N ALA A 152 -4.99 7.95 19.02
CA ALA A 152 -5.76 9.18 19.20
C ALA A 152 -5.36 10.28 18.19
N GLY A 153 -4.06 10.51 17.99
CA GLY A 153 -3.57 11.50 17.04
C GLY A 153 -3.88 11.15 15.59
N THR A 154 -3.81 9.85 15.24
CA THR A 154 -4.23 9.36 13.92
C THR A 154 -5.72 9.58 13.70
N VAL A 155 -6.58 9.22 14.67
CA VAL A 155 -8.03 9.46 14.56
C VAL A 155 -8.36 10.95 14.46
N GLN A 156 -7.68 11.82 15.21
CA GLN A 156 -7.87 13.26 15.09
C GLN A 156 -7.62 13.74 13.65
N ARG A 157 -6.55 13.26 13.02
CA ARG A 157 -6.23 13.58 11.61
C ARG A 157 -7.24 12.99 10.64
N LEU A 158 -7.75 11.78 10.90
CA LEU A 158 -8.79 11.15 10.08
C LEU A 158 -10.16 11.82 10.20
N SER A 159 -10.47 12.40 11.37
CA SER A 159 -11.71 13.17 11.59
C SER A 159 -11.70 14.52 10.87
N ALA A 160 -10.52 15.07 10.58
CA ALA A 160 -10.35 16.25 9.74
C ALA A 160 -9.40 15.90 8.58
N PRO A 161 -9.86 15.06 7.63
CA PRO A 161 -8.97 14.39 6.69
C PRO A 161 -8.16 15.41 5.89
N PRO A 162 -6.82 15.28 5.89
CA PRO A 162 -5.94 16.19 5.18
C PRO A 162 -6.16 16.05 3.68
N ARG A 163 -6.03 17.16 2.96
CA ARG A 163 -6.10 17.13 1.49
C ARG A 163 -4.89 16.38 0.94
N VAL A 164 -5.14 15.50 -0.02
CA VAL A 164 -4.11 14.79 -0.79
C VAL A 164 -4.31 15.13 -2.27
N PRO A 165 -3.82 16.29 -2.76
CA PRO A 165 -4.13 16.76 -4.11
C PRO A 165 -3.70 15.78 -5.21
N SER A 166 -2.59 15.07 -5.00
CA SER A 166 -2.11 14.08 -5.98
C SER A 166 -2.97 12.81 -6.03
N ALA A 167 -3.76 12.50 -4.99
CA ALA A 167 -4.74 11.40 -5.04
C ALA A 167 -5.87 11.71 -6.04
N LEU A 168 -6.26 12.99 -6.16
CA LEU A 168 -7.22 13.44 -7.17
C LEU A 168 -6.64 13.33 -8.57
N ALA A 169 -5.41 13.80 -8.77
CA ALA A 169 -4.72 13.69 -10.06
C ALA A 169 -4.55 12.23 -10.51
N ALA A 170 -4.24 11.32 -9.57
CA ALA A 170 -4.19 9.89 -9.82
C ALA A 170 -5.57 9.34 -10.22
N ALA A 171 -6.63 9.69 -9.48
CA ALA A 171 -8.01 9.30 -9.77
C ALA A 171 -8.49 9.75 -11.16
N ASP A 172 -8.18 10.99 -11.55
CA ASP A 172 -8.54 11.53 -12.87
C ASP A 172 -7.78 10.82 -14.00
N THR A 173 -6.53 10.45 -13.75
CA THR A 173 -5.72 9.65 -14.68
C THR A 173 -6.34 8.26 -14.88
N PHE A 174 -6.74 7.58 -13.81
CA PHE A 174 -7.43 6.28 -13.90
C PHE A 174 -8.72 6.34 -14.72
N ASN A 175 -9.54 7.37 -14.50
CA ASN A 175 -10.80 7.56 -15.24
C ASN A 175 -10.54 7.83 -16.73
N SER A 176 -9.50 8.58 -17.04
CA SER A 176 -9.09 8.87 -18.42
C SER A 176 -8.61 7.62 -19.15
N GLU A 177 -7.76 6.80 -18.53
CA GLU A 177 -7.27 5.55 -19.14
C GLU A 177 -8.39 4.53 -19.34
N ARG A 178 -9.27 4.38 -18.34
CA ARG A 178 -10.46 3.52 -18.46
C ARG A 178 -11.29 3.91 -19.69
N SER A 179 -11.55 5.20 -19.88
CA SER A 179 -12.34 5.72 -20.99
C SER A 179 -11.69 5.46 -22.35
N ARG A 180 -10.35 5.39 -22.42
CA ARG A 180 -9.62 5.01 -23.65
C ARG A 180 -9.65 3.50 -23.91
N SER A 181 -9.63 2.68 -22.86
CA SER A 181 -9.59 1.21 -22.95
C SER A 181 -10.95 0.54 -23.20
N SER A 182 -12.07 1.26 -23.10
CA SER A 182 -13.39 0.73 -23.43
C SER A 182 -13.59 0.67 -24.95
N PRO A 183 -13.76 -0.53 -25.55
CA PRO A 183 -14.15 -0.64 -26.95
C PRO A 183 -15.55 -0.02 -27.15
N ARG A 184 -15.72 0.75 -28.24
CA ARG A 184 -17.04 1.18 -28.72
C ARG A 184 -17.81 0.03 -29.33
#